data_AF-A0A4Q3VUH8-F1
#
_entry.id   AF-A0A4Q3VUH8-F1
#
_cell.length_a   1.000
_cell.length_b   1.000
_cell.length_c   1.000
_cell.angle_alpha   90.00
_cell.angle_beta   90.00
_cell.angle_gamma   90.00
#
_symmetry.space_group_name_H-M   'P 1'
#
loop_
_entity.id
_entity.type
_entity.pdbx_description
1 polymer ?
#
loop_
_entity_poly.entity_id
_entity_poly.type
_entity_poly.pdbx_seq_one_letter_code
_entity_poly.pdbx_strand_id
1 'polypeptide(L)'
;AHGFDVEPQVGSCGFFIDMAVRHPESPQRFVLGIECDGAMYHRARSARDRDKLRQAALESRGWRIHRIWSTDWFHNPEREMQRLLEAVQSAIHLSDEDRETEEESARPSGFVELERDETVTVEAGIDPYAVTELRIDLGQGPLHEHPTSELASYVAQIVTTEGPVAAEEVVRRIREASGVGRAGSRIQAAVEKAIELAERQGRVSRRGEFLFDPASTEVRVRSRAALPASFKRLELVAPEEIAAALVRVVTSSFGIEPAEAFTLTAKTLGFDRTTSGMAARMQTVLETALAAETIRSENGLLRA
;
A
#
# COMPACT_ATOMS: atom_id res chain seq x y z
N ALA A 1 33.20 -14.71 17.59
CA ALA A 1 34.19 -14.28 18.60
C ALA A 1 33.59 -13.39 19.71
N HIS A 2 32.44 -12.72 19.53
CA HIS A 2 31.87 -11.83 20.55
C HIS A 2 30.45 -12.21 21.07
N GLY A 3 29.90 -13.35 20.68
CA GLY A 3 28.68 -13.92 21.30
C GLY A 3 27.33 -13.32 20.87
N PHE A 4 27.30 -12.32 19.98
CA PHE A 4 26.06 -11.74 19.46
C PHE A 4 25.46 -12.56 18.31
N ASP A 5 24.14 -12.67 18.28
CA ASP A 5 23.39 -13.25 17.17
C ASP A 5 23.14 -12.18 16.09
N VAL A 6 23.62 -12.45 14.88
CA VAL A 6 23.65 -11.49 13.77
C VAL A 6 23.05 -12.15 12.55
N GLU A 7 22.03 -11.51 11.99
CA GLU A 7 21.37 -11.97 10.78
C GLU A 7 21.76 -11.10 9.58
N PRO A 8 22.28 -11.69 8.49
CA PRO A 8 22.61 -10.95 7.28
C PRO A 8 21.36 -10.65 6.44
N GLN A 9 21.41 -9.56 5.66
CA GLN A 9 20.41 -9.17 4.66
C GLN A 9 18.97 -9.04 5.19
N VAL A 10 18.83 -8.39 6.35
CA VAL A 10 17.52 -8.20 6.99
C VAL A 10 16.80 -7.02 6.36
N GLY A 11 15.62 -7.27 5.80
CA GLY A 11 14.79 -6.23 5.18
C GLY A 11 13.79 -6.78 4.18
N SER A 12 12.98 -5.89 3.61
CA SER A 12 11.98 -6.23 2.60
C SER A 12 11.88 -5.12 1.55
N CYS A 13 11.38 -5.45 0.35
CA CYS A 13 11.07 -4.47 -0.69
C CYS A 13 12.24 -3.57 -1.14
N GLY A 14 13.45 -4.14 -1.32
CA GLY A 14 14.60 -3.43 -1.89
C GLY A 14 15.40 -2.59 -0.89
N PHE A 15 14.97 -2.54 0.37
CA PHE A 15 15.72 -1.99 1.50
C PHE A 15 16.22 -3.14 2.36
N PHE A 16 17.48 -3.52 2.16
CA PHE A 16 18.17 -4.52 2.97
C PHE A 16 19.21 -3.83 3.84
N ILE A 17 19.27 -4.22 5.10
CA ILE A 17 20.38 -3.92 6.01
C ILE A 17 21.38 -5.06 5.86
N ASP A 18 22.67 -4.74 5.73
CA ASP A 18 23.68 -5.75 5.45
C ASP A 18 23.75 -6.80 6.57
N MET A 19 23.68 -6.35 7.83
CA MET A 19 23.62 -7.21 9.02
C MET A 19 22.75 -6.58 10.11
N ALA A 20 21.95 -7.36 10.83
CA ALA A 20 21.20 -6.88 11.99
C ALA A 20 21.53 -7.72 13.23
N VAL A 21 21.76 -7.05 14.36
CA VAL A 21 22.07 -7.67 15.65
C VAL A 21 20.77 -7.89 16.43
N ARG A 22 20.53 -9.11 16.89
CA ARG A 22 19.37 -9.47 17.72
C ARG A 22 19.61 -9.14 19.19
N HIS A 23 18.53 -8.87 19.92
CA HIS A 23 18.60 -8.67 21.37
C HIS A 23 18.94 -10.00 22.08
N PRO A 24 19.90 -10.04 23.01
CA PRO A 24 20.29 -11.28 23.71
C PRO A 24 19.14 -11.94 24.49
N GLU A 25 18.32 -11.14 25.15
CA GLU A 25 17.16 -11.61 25.93
C GLU A 25 15.85 -11.69 25.14
N SER A 26 15.83 -11.19 23.90
CA SER A 26 14.62 -11.12 23.07
C SER A 26 14.94 -11.42 21.61
N PRO A 27 15.09 -12.71 21.26
CA PRO A 27 15.58 -13.11 19.94
C PRO A 27 14.69 -12.62 18.78
N GLN A 28 13.43 -12.26 19.03
CA GLN A 28 12.51 -11.75 18.01
C GLN A 28 12.75 -10.28 17.63
N ARG A 29 13.57 -9.54 18.38
CA ARG A 29 13.83 -8.11 18.19
C ARG A 29 15.25 -7.86 17.70
N PHE A 30 15.41 -6.89 16.81
CA PHE A 30 16.71 -6.36 16.40
C PHE A 30 17.02 -5.06 17.16
N VAL A 31 18.26 -4.93 17.64
CA VAL A 31 18.74 -3.77 18.42
C VAL A 31 19.55 -2.79 17.59
N LEU A 32 20.26 -3.30 16.56
CA LEU A 32 21.15 -2.51 15.74
C LEU A 32 21.20 -3.07 14.32
N GLY A 33 21.02 -2.21 13.33
CA GLY A 33 21.36 -2.50 11.93
C GLY A 33 22.77 -2.02 11.61
N ILE A 34 23.53 -2.80 10.86
CA ILE A 34 24.88 -2.49 10.41
C ILE A 34 24.86 -2.37 8.89
N GLU A 35 25.34 -1.24 8.38
CA GLU A 35 25.54 -1.02 6.95
C GLU A 35 27.03 -0.92 6.62
N CYS A 36 27.43 -1.64 5.58
CA CYS A 36 28.78 -1.63 5.02
C CYS A 36 28.75 -0.94 3.66
N ASP A 37 29.72 -0.07 3.39
CA ASP A 37 29.92 0.55 2.08
C ASP A 37 30.49 -0.47 1.07
N GLY A 38 29.63 -1.30 0.50
CA GLY A 38 30.03 -2.33 -0.46
C GLY A 38 30.77 -1.79 -1.71
N ALA A 39 31.41 -2.70 -2.45
CA ALA A 39 32.27 -2.46 -3.64
C ALA A 39 31.65 -1.64 -4.81
N MET A 40 30.38 -1.23 -4.70
CA MET A 40 29.66 -0.33 -5.61
C MET A 40 29.93 1.16 -5.35
N TYR A 41 30.75 1.50 -4.34
CA TYR A 41 30.99 2.87 -3.89
C TYR A 41 31.72 3.81 -4.90
N HIS A 42 32.29 3.26 -5.97
CA HIS A 42 33.15 4.03 -6.88
C HIS A 42 32.46 4.80 -8.02
N ARG A 43 31.12 4.77 -8.17
CA ARG A 43 30.49 5.26 -9.43
C ARG A 43 29.49 6.42 -9.33
N ALA A 44 29.27 7.08 -8.20
CA ALA A 44 28.24 8.13 -8.13
C ALA A 44 28.71 9.44 -7.48
N ARG A 45 28.50 10.55 -8.20
CA ARG A 45 28.79 11.94 -7.80
C ARG A 45 27.86 12.47 -6.68
N SER A 46 26.84 11.70 -6.26
CA SER A 46 25.84 12.08 -5.23
C SER A 46 25.72 11.09 -4.05
N ALA A 47 26.83 10.43 -3.68
CA ALA A 47 26.83 9.43 -2.59
C ALA A 47 26.32 10.01 -1.24
N ARG A 48 26.78 11.22 -0.87
CA ARG A 48 26.51 11.83 0.44
C ARG A 48 25.04 12.14 0.73
N ASP A 49 24.29 12.60 -0.27
CA ASP A 49 22.87 12.93 -0.06
C ASP A 49 22.02 11.66 0.03
N ARG A 50 22.37 10.63 -0.76
CA ARG A 50 21.74 9.31 -0.65
C ARG A 50 22.04 8.65 0.69
N ASP A 51 23.23 8.82 1.21
CA ASP A 51 23.62 8.29 2.52
C ASP A 51 22.80 8.89 3.65
N LYS A 52 22.65 10.22 3.67
CA LYS A 52 21.83 10.93 4.65
C LYS A 52 20.36 10.56 4.55
N LEU A 53 19.82 10.51 3.33
CA LEU A 53 18.43 10.11 3.10
C LEU A 53 18.18 8.66 3.50
N ARG A 54 19.13 7.77 3.22
CA ARG A 54 19.04 6.35 3.59
C ARG A 54 19.11 6.15 5.10
N GLN A 55 19.99 6.88 5.77
CA GLN A 55 20.08 6.86 7.23
C GLN A 55 18.78 7.38 7.85
N ALA A 56 18.30 8.56 7.43
CA ALA A 56 17.05 9.13 7.92
C ALA A 56 15.84 8.21 7.66
N ALA A 57 15.82 7.53 6.52
CA ALA A 57 14.75 6.59 6.16
C ALA A 57 14.79 5.29 6.96
N LEU A 58 15.96 4.83 7.40
CA LEU A 58 16.07 3.65 8.28
C LEU A 58 15.74 4.04 9.72
N GLU A 59 16.25 5.18 10.19
CA GLU A 59 15.95 5.73 11.51
C GLU A 59 14.46 6.05 11.68
N SER A 60 13.79 6.60 10.67
CA SER A 60 12.33 6.83 10.69
C SER A 60 11.51 5.54 10.76
N ARG A 61 12.10 4.39 10.44
CA ARG A 61 11.49 3.06 10.57
C ARG A 61 11.88 2.35 11.87
N GLY A 62 12.44 3.11 12.83
CA GLY A 62 12.83 2.60 14.14
C GLY A 62 14.17 1.85 14.15
N TRP A 63 14.94 1.88 13.06
CA TRP A 63 16.25 1.26 13.02
C TRP A 63 17.33 2.18 13.57
N ARG A 64 18.07 1.69 14.56
CA ARG A 64 19.37 2.28 14.94
C ARG A 64 20.40 1.73 13.96
N ILE A 65 21.07 2.61 13.22
CA ILE A 65 22.03 2.19 12.18
C ILE A 65 23.45 2.55 12.59
N HIS A 66 24.35 1.58 12.51
CA HIS A 66 25.80 1.76 12.61
C HIS A 66 26.44 1.53 11.25
N ARG A 67 27.23 2.50 10.77
CA ARG A 67 27.91 2.41 9.47
C ARG A 67 29.37 2.07 9.63
N ILE A 68 29.82 1.11 8.83
CA ILE A 68 31.21 0.73 8.72
C ILE A 68 31.70 1.10 7.32
N TRP A 69 32.74 1.92 7.29
CA TRP A 69 33.40 2.33 6.05
C TRP A 69 34.61 1.42 5.78
N SER A 70 34.68 0.85 4.59
CA SER A 70 35.71 -0.06 4.11
C SER A 70 37.08 0.58 4.16
N THR A 71 37.17 1.90 3.90
CA THR A 71 38.41 2.67 4.04
C THR A 71 38.89 2.73 5.48
N ASP A 72 37.97 3.00 6.42
CA ASP A 72 38.31 3.16 7.84
C ASP A 72 38.63 1.80 8.46
N TRP A 73 37.86 0.77 8.08
CA TRP A 73 38.10 -0.61 8.47
C TRP A 73 39.44 -1.14 7.95
N PHE A 74 39.82 -0.80 6.72
CA PHE A 74 41.11 -1.19 6.15
C PHE A 74 42.28 -0.51 6.89
N HIS A 75 42.12 0.75 7.28
CA HIS A 75 43.16 1.50 7.97
C HIS A 75 43.33 1.09 9.44
N ASN A 76 42.24 0.87 10.19
CA ASN A 76 42.28 0.51 11.62
C ASN A 76 41.13 -0.43 12.01
N PRO A 77 41.22 -1.73 11.68
CA PRO A 77 40.14 -2.68 11.95
C PRO A 77 39.84 -2.87 13.44
N GLU A 78 40.87 -2.81 14.29
CA GLU A 78 40.70 -2.92 15.76
C GLU A 78 39.87 -1.76 16.32
N ARG A 79 40.10 -0.54 15.84
CA ARG A 79 39.37 0.66 16.27
C ARG A 79 37.92 0.61 15.82
N GLU A 80 37.67 0.25 14.56
CA GLU A 80 36.31 0.18 14.03
C GLU A 80 35.52 -0.98 14.66
N MET A 81 36.18 -2.10 14.97
CA MET A 81 35.58 -3.19 15.76
C MET A 81 35.18 -2.70 17.16
N GLN A 82 36.04 -1.96 17.85
CA GLN A 82 35.74 -1.43 19.18
C GLN A 82 34.53 -0.47 19.15
N ARG A 83 34.49 0.44 18.16
CA ARG A 83 33.35 1.34 17.94
C ARG A 83 32.05 0.60 17.67
N LEU A 84 32.10 -0.49 16.91
CA LEU A 84 30.94 -1.33 16.65
C LEU A 84 30.43 -2.00 17.93
N LEU A 85 31.33 -2.55 18.75
CA LEU A 85 30.96 -3.18 20.02
C LEU A 85 30.32 -2.19 21.00
N GLU A 86 30.87 -0.98 21.11
CA GLU A 86 30.29 0.10 21.92
C GLU A 86 28.90 0.50 21.42
N ALA A 87 28.70 0.56 20.11
CA ALA A 87 27.40 0.84 19.51
C ALA A 87 26.37 -0.26 19.79
N VAL A 88 26.77 -1.54 19.73
CA VAL A 88 25.90 -2.68 20.07
C VAL A 88 25.50 -2.63 21.54
N GLN A 89 26.46 -2.41 22.45
CA GLN A 89 26.17 -2.32 23.89
C GLN A 89 25.25 -1.14 24.22
N SER A 90 25.50 0.03 23.64
CA SER A 90 24.65 1.20 23.81
C SER A 90 23.25 0.96 23.28
N ALA A 91 23.11 0.27 22.13
CA ALA A 91 21.83 -0.06 21.55
C ALA A 91 21.02 -1.05 22.40
N ILE A 92 21.68 -1.99 23.08
CA ILE A 92 21.03 -2.91 24.04
C ILE A 92 20.55 -2.13 25.27
N HIS A 93 21.41 -1.29 25.87
CA HIS A 93 21.04 -0.49 27.04
C HIS A 93 19.84 0.43 26.77
N LEU A 94 19.86 1.14 25.65
CA LEU A 94 18.74 1.99 25.24
C LEU A 94 17.46 1.19 25.00
N SER A 95 17.54 -0.05 24.48
CA SER A 95 16.34 -0.87 24.32
C SER A 95 15.78 -1.40 25.64
N ASP A 96 16.61 -1.58 26.66
CA ASP A 96 16.18 -1.96 28.01
C ASP A 96 15.57 -0.75 28.75
N GLU A 97 16.14 0.45 28.60
CA GLU A 97 15.60 1.70 29.15
C GLU A 97 14.22 2.07 28.55
N ASP A 98 14.05 1.87 27.24
CA ASP A 98 12.74 2.02 26.58
C ASP A 98 11.70 1.07 27.20
N ARG A 99 12.11 -0.16 27.57
CA ARG A 99 11.23 -1.17 28.18
C ARG A 99 10.84 -0.80 29.62
N GLU A 100 11.80 -0.33 30.41
CA GLU A 100 11.53 0.11 31.80
C GLU A 100 10.59 1.33 31.83
N THR A 101 10.75 2.25 30.87
CA THR A 101 9.88 3.43 30.75
C THR A 101 8.45 3.08 30.32
N GLU A 102 8.28 2.10 29.42
CA GLU A 102 6.97 1.58 29.01
C GLU A 102 6.26 0.80 30.12
N GLU A 103 6.99 0.01 30.91
CA GLU A 103 6.44 -0.75 32.05
C GLU A 103 6.05 0.15 33.23
N GLU A 104 6.73 1.29 33.43
CA GLU A 104 6.42 2.26 34.49
C GLU A 104 5.23 3.18 34.13
N SER A 105 5.06 3.49 32.83
CA SER A 105 3.92 4.25 32.29
C SER A 105 2.59 3.48 32.30
N ALA A 106 2.62 2.15 32.35
CA ALA A 106 1.43 1.28 32.32
C ALA A 106 0.63 1.21 33.64
N ARG A 107 0.96 2.01 34.67
CA ARG A 107 0.17 2.10 35.91
C ARG A 107 -0.87 3.22 35.81
N PRO A 108 -2.18 2.95 36.02
CA PRO A 108 -3.21 3.95 35.75
C PRO A 108 -3.31 4.95 36.90
N SER A 109 -2.98 6.21 36.65
CA SER A 109 -3.36 7.36 37.48
C SER A 109 -3.87 8.49 36.60
N GLY A 110 -5.20 8.66 36.66
CA GLY A 110 -5.99 9.86 36.38
C GLY A 110 -5.40 11.05 35.60
N PHE A 111 -6.03 11.28 34.44
CA PHE A 111 -6.39 12.56 33.81
C PHE A 111 -5.38 13.32 32.91
N VAL A 112 -5.89 13.52 31.68
CA VAL A 112 -5.62 14.53 30.64
C VAL A 112 -4.24 14.49 29.98
N GLU A 113 -4.17 13.85 28.82
CA GLU A 113 -3.03 13.94 27.91
C GLU A 113 -3.48 14.57 26.60
N LEU A 114 -2.91 15.75 26.33
CA LEU A 114 -2.95 16.44 25.05
C LEU A 114 -2.27 15.57 24.01
N GLU A 115 -2.99 15.31 22.93
CA GLU A 115 -2.56 14.57 21.74
C GLU A 115 -1.16 15.01 21.29
N ARG A 116 -0.18 14.10 21.45
CA ARG A 116 1.08 14.14 20.71
C ARG A 116 0.84 13.46 19.37
N ASP A 117 1.05 14.26 18.33
CA ASP A 117 0.94 13.99 16.90
C ASP A 117 1.34 12.54 16.55
N GLU A 118 0.33 11.69 16.41
CA GLU A 118 0.47 10.37 15.83
C GLU A 118 0.92 10.55 14.37
N THR A 119 1.88 9.72 13.96
CA THR A 119 2.17 9.39 12.56
C THR A 119 0.96 9.62 11.67
N VAL A 120 1.05 10.51 10.67
CA VAL A 120 -0.04 10.84 9.74
C VAL A 120 -0.70 9.57 9.21
N THR A 121 -1.76 9.13 9.90
CA THR A 121 -2.67 8.10 9.43
C THR A 121 -3.54 8.80 8.41
N VAL A 122 -3.27 8.56 7.13
CA VAL A 122 -4.12 8.99 6.02
C VAL A 122 -5.50 8.29 6.05
N GLU A 123 -5.82 7.53 7.10
CA GLU A 123 -7.07 6.77 7.26
C GLU A 123 -8.28 7.62 7.69
N ALA A 124 -8.09 8.84 8.20
CA ALA A 124 -9.21 9.68 8.64
C ALA A 124 -10.10 10.10 7.45
N GLY A 125 -11.28 9.45 7.32
CA GLY A 125 -12.34 9.84 6.39
C GLY A 125 -12.30 9.21 4.99
N ILE A 126 -11.85 7.96 4.87
CA ILE A 126 -12.00 7.16 3.63
C ILE A 126 -13.12 6.14 3.83
N ASP A 127 -14.09 6.14 2.92
CA ASP A 127 -15.19 5.18 2.97
C ASP A 127 -14.66 3.74 2.72
N PRO A 128 -15.09 2.75 3.50
CA PRO A 128 -14.77 1.35 3.19
C PRO A 128 -15.47 0.92 1.91
N TYR A 129 -14.81 0.06 1.12
CA TYR A 129 -15.43 -0.55 -0.04
C TYR A 129 -16.56 -1.50 0.41
N ALA A 130 -17.80 -1.14 0.07
CA ALA A 130 -18.97 -1.94 0.36
C ALA A 130 -19.20 -2.98 -0.74
N VAL A 131 -19.31 -4.25 -0.35
CA VAL A 131 -19.69 -5.34 -1.23
C VAL A 131 -21.22 -5.39 -1.34
N THR A 132 -21.75 -5.52 -2.55
CA THR A 132 -23.18 -5.72 -2.76
C THR A 132 -23.59 -7.10 -2.26
N GLU A 133 -24.51 -7.14 -1.29
CA GLU A 133 -25.19 -8.37 -0.91
C GLU A 133 -26.30 -8.66 -1.92
N LEU A 134 -25.98 -9.49 -2.91
CA LEU A 134 -26.92 -9.89 -3.96
C LEU A 134 -27.50 -11.27 -3.67
N ARG A 135 -28.82 -11.41 -3.86
CA ARG A 135 -29.52 -12.71 -3.84
C ARG A 135 -30.11 -12.95 -5.22
N ILE A 136 -29.63 -13.98 -5.90
CA ILE A 136 -30.15 -14.40 -7.20
C ILE A 136 -30.89 -15.71 -7.01
N ASP A 137 -32.18 -15.71 -7.30
CA ASP A 137 -32.96 -16.93 -7.42
C ASP A 137 -32.89 -17.43 -8.88
N LEU A 138 -32.12 -18.47 -9.12
CA LEU A 138 -31.99 -19.09 -10.45
C LEU A 138 -33.20 -19.95 -10.84
N GLY A 139 -34.13 -20.21 -9.91
CA GLY A 139 -35.18 -21.22 -10.10
C GLY A 139 -34.58 -22.59 -10.42
N GLN A 140 -35.03 -23.20 -11.53
CA GLN A 140 -34.58 -24.52 -11.99
C GLN A 140 -33.57 -24.46 -13.16
N GLY A 141 -33.18 -23.26 -13.61
CA GLY A 141 -32.39 -23.07 -14.83
C GLY A 141 -30.91 -22.74 -14.56
N PRO A 142 -30.01 -22.97 -15.53
CA PRO A 142 -28.63 -22.53 -15.42
C PRO A 142 -28.52 -21.01 -15.60
N LEU A 143 -27.57 -20.37 -14.91
CA LEU A 143 -27.37 -18.91 -14.92
C LEU A 143 -27.28 -18.26 -16.32
N HIS A 144 -26.69 -18.95 -17.31
CA HIS A 144 -26.53 -18.41 -18.66
C HIS A 144 -27.82 -18.40 -19.50
N GLU A 145 -28.88 -19.08 -19.03
CA GLU A 145 -30.21 -19.07 -19.63
C GLU A 145 -31.18 -18.12 -18.88
N HIS A 146 -30.70 -17.51 -17.79
CA HIS A 146 -31.48 -16.55 -17.02
C HIS A 146 -31.84 -15.32 -17.87
N PRO A 147 -33.02 -14.71 -17.70
CA PRO A 147 -33.44 -13.54 -18.46
C PRO A 147 -32.40 -12.41 -18.42
N THR A 148 -31.96 -11.95 -19.59
CA THR A 148 -30.96 -10.88 -19.71
C THR A 148 -31.41 -9.58 -19.04
N SER A 149 -32.72 -9.30 -19.03
CA SER A 149 -33.31 -8.14 -18.35
C SER A 149 -33.17 -8.18 -16.82
N GLU A 150 -33.28 -9.36 -16.24
CA GLU A 150 -33.09 -9.54 -14.78
C GLU A 150 -31.61 -9.49 -14.43
N LEU A 151 -30.76 -10.16 -15.22
CA LEU A 151 -29.30 -10.03 -15.09
C LEU A 151 -28.85 -8.56 -15.21
N ALA A 152 -29.43 -7.78 -16.13
CA ALA A 152 -29.13 -6.36 -16.29
C ALA A 152 -29.55 -5.54 -15.07
N SER A 153 -30.62 -5.95 -14.38
CA SER A 153 -31.07 -5.31 -13.15
C SER A 153 -30.13 -5.61 -11.98
N TYR A 154 -29.61 -6.84 -11.89
CA TYR A 154 -28.57 -7.20 -10.93
C TYR A 154 -27.25 -6.47 -11.20
N VAL A 155 -26.84 -6.35 -12.48
CA VAL A 155 -25.67 -5.56 -12.89
C VAL A 155 -25.83 -4.11 -12.42
N ALA A 156 -26.98 -3.48 -12.68
CA ALA A 156 -27.25 -2.11 -12.23
C ALA A 156 -27.17 -1.97 -10.71
N GLN A 157 -27.75 -2.92 -9.95
CA GLN A 157 -27.68 -2.91 -8.48
C GLN A 157 -26.24 -3.01 -7.96
N ILE A 158 -25.40 -3.85 -8.58
CA ILE A 158 -23.97 -3.96 -8.25
C ILE A 158 -23.29 -2.62 -8.56
N VAL A 159 -23.51 -2.04 -9.73
CA VAL A 159 -22.85 -0.78 -10.14
C VAL A 159 -23.28 0.40 -9.25
N THR A 160 -24.53 0.48 -8.82
CA THR A 160 -24.99 1.53 -7.89
C THR A 160 -24.31 1.44 -6.52
N THR A 161 -23.96 0.24 -6.07
CA THR A 161 -23.33 0.03 -4.74
C THR A 161 -21.81 0.05 -4.81
N GLU A 162 -21.25 -0.63 -5.81
CA GLU A 162 -19.82 -0.92 -5.97
C GLU A 162 -19.15 -0.06 -7.05
N GLY A 163 -19.88 0.82 -7.74
CA GLY A 163 -19.34 1.69 -8.79
C GLY A 163 -18.32 2.71 -8.27
N PRO A 164 -17.19 2.94 -8.95
CA PRO A 164 -16.71 2.24 -10.15
C PRO A 164 -16.28 0.79 -9.87
N VAL A 165 -16.69 -0.15 -10.72
CA VAL A 165 -16.41 -1.59 -10.56
C VAL A 165 -15.93 -2.21 -11.86
N ALA A 166 -14.95 -3.12 -11.80
CA ALA A 166 -14.48 -3.84 -12.98
C ALA A 166 -15.55 -4.81 -13.51
N ALA A 167 -15.69 -4.92 -14.83
CA ALA A 167 -16.65 -5.86 -15.44
C ALA A 167 -16.39 -7.31 -15.01
N GLU A 168 -15.12 -7.71 -14.83
CA GLU A 168 -14.76 -9.05 -14.31
C GLU A 168 -15.29 -9.29 -12.89
N GLU A 169 -15.34 -8.24 -12.08
CA GLU A 169 -15.82 -8.31 -10.70
C GLU A 169 -17.34 -8.47 -10.67
N VAL A 170 -18.07 -7.78 -11.57
CA VAL A 170 -19.52 -7.97 -11.74
C VAL A 170 -19.87 -9.41 -12.12
N VAL A 171 -19.11 -10.02 -13.05
CA VAL A 171 -19.26 -11.45 -13.38
C VAL A 171 -19.03 -12.33 -12.15
N ARG A 172 -18.03 -11.98 -11.34
CA ARG A 172 -17.71 -12.71 -10.11
C ARG A 172 -18.83 -12.59 -9.07
N ARG A 173 -19.41 -11.40 -8.87
CA ARG A 173 -20.56 -11.14 -7.98
C ARG A 173 -21.78 -11.95 -8.36
N ILE A 174 -22.17 -11.89 -9.63
CA ILE A 174 -23.35 -12.61 -10.14
C ILE A 174 -23.13 -14.12 -9.98
N ARG A 175 -21.93 -14.63 -10.29
CA ARG A 175 -21.60 -16.04 -10.10
C ARG A 175 -21.72 -16.49 -8.64
N GLU A 176 -21.11 -15.74 -7.72
CA GLU A 176 -21.10 -16.05 -6.29
C GLU A 176 -22.51 -15.98 -5.68
N ALA A 177 -23.29 -14.95 -6.04
CA ALA A 177 -24.69 -14.81 -5.63
C ALA A 177 -25.61 -15.90 -6.20
N SER A 178 -25.23 -16.48 -7.34
CA SER A 178 -25.93 -17.59 -7.99
C SER A 178 -25.52 -18.98 -7.50
N GLY A 179 -24.51 -19.09 -6.63
CA GLY A 179 -24.01 -20.37 -6.12
C GLY A 179 -23.28 -21.24 -7.16
N VAL A 180 -22.89 -20.69 -8.30
CA VAL A 180 -22.22 -21.44 -9.38
C VAL A 180 -20.70 -21.43 -9.17
N GLY A 181 -20.04 -22.60 -9.23
CA GLY A 181 -18.60 -22.70 -8.93
C GLY A 181 -17.67 -21.98 -9.93
N ARG A 182 -17.83 -22.21 -11.25
CA ARG A 182 -16.96 -21.64 -12.30
C ARG A 182 -17.75 -20.82 -13.30
N ALA A 183 -17.29 -19.60 -13.59
CA ALA A 183 -17.75 -18.82 -14.73
C ALA A 183 -17.06 -19.33 -16.00
N GLY A 184 -17.75 -20.18 -16.76
CA GLY A 184 -17.33 -20.53 -18.12
C GLY A 184 -17.65 -19.41 -19.11
N SER A 185 -17.17 -19.54 -20.36
CA SER A 185 -17.40 -18.56 -21.44
C SER A 185 -18.88 -18.21 -21.67
N ARG A 186 -19.79 -19.17 -21.44
CA ARG A 186 -21.25 -18.94 -21.55
C ARG A 186 -21.79 -17.99 -20.49
N ILE A 187 -21.31 -18.09 -19.24
CA ILE A 187 -21.74 -17.21 -18.14
C ILE A 187 -21.18 -15.81 -18.37
N GLN A 188 -19.91 -15.71 -18.76
CA GLN A 188 -19.29 -14.44 -19.14
C GLN A 188 -20.08 -13.75 -20.26
N ALA A 189 -20.42 -14.49 -21.32
CA ALA A 189 -21.21 -13.95 -22.43
C ALA A 189 -22.63 -13.53 -22.03
N ALA A 190 -23.27 -14.24 -21.09
CA ALA A 190 -24.60 -13.87 -20.60
C ALA A 190 -24.57 -12.58 -19.77
N VAL A 191 -23.56 -12.42 -18.91
CA VAL A 191 -23.37 -11.19 -18.12
C VAL A 191 -22.96 -10.02 -19.01
N GLU A 192 -22.11 -10.24 -20.02
CA GLU A 192 -21.72 -9.18 -20.98
C GLU A 192 -22.95 -8.64 -21.72
N LYS A 193 -23.82 -9.52 -22.23
CA LYS A 193 -25.10 -9.10 -22.85
C LYS A 193 -26.00 -8.32 -21.88
N ALA A 194 -25.95 -8.66 -20.59
CA ALA A 194 -26.69 -7.94 -19.56
C ALA A 194 -26.10 -6.55 -19.29
N ILE A 195 -24.77 -6.41 -19.30
CA ILE A 195 -24.08 -5.12 -19.22
C ILE A 195 -24.44 -4.25 -20.42
N GLU A 196 -24.36 -4.78 -21.64
CA GLU A 196 -24.76 -4.07 -22.88
C GLU A 196 -26.23 -3.61 -22.85
N LEU A 197 -27.12 -4.43 -22.28
CA LEU A 197 -28.52 -4.06 -22.09
C LEU A 197 -28.68 -2.94 -21.06
N ALA A 198 -27.98 -3.01 -19.93
CA ALA A 198 -28.02 -1.99 -18.88
C ALA A 198 -27.45 -0.64 -19.37
N GLU A 199 -26.40 -0.69 -20.19
CA GLU A 199 -25.80 0.49 -20.84
C GLU A 199 -26.77 1.15 -21.81
N ARG A 200 -27.40 0.38 -22.70
CA ARG A 200 -28.43 0.90 -23.63
C ARG A 200 -29.64 1.51 -22.91
N GLN A 201 -29.97 1.00 -21.72
CA GLN A 201 -31.04 1.52 -20.89
C GLN A 201 -30.63 2.73 -20.05
N GLY A 202 -29.36 3.16 -20.10
CA GLY A 202 -28.83 4.27 -19.32
C GLY A 202 -28.75 3.99 -17.82
N ARG A 203 -28.78 2.71 -17.40
CA ARG A 203 -28.67 2.30 -15.99
C ARG A 203 -27.23 2.17 -15.53
N VAL A 204 -26.30 1.99 -16.48
CA VAL A 204 -24.86 1.84 -16.26
C VAL A 204 -24.13 2.60 -17.35
N SER A 205 -22.98 3.19 -17.02
CA SER A 205 -22.06 3.79 -17.99
C SER A 205 -20.75 2.98 -18.01
N ARG A 206 -20.25 2.63 -19.19
CA ARG A 206 -18.99 1.90 -19.33
C ARG A 206 -17.86 2.85 -19.76
N ARG A 207 -16.72 2.79 -19.07
CA ARG A 207 -15.47 3.45 -19.49
C ARG A 207 -14.35 2.42 -19.44
N GLY A 208 -13.90 1.98 -20.60
CA GLY A 208 -12.96 0.87 -20.73
C GLY A 208 -13.52 -0.43 -20.12
N GLU A 209 -12.80 -0.97 -19.15
CA GLU A 209 -13.14 -2.22 -18.45
C GLU A 209 -14.01 -2.01 -17.20
N PHE A 210 -14.34 -0.75 -16.88
CA PHE A 210 -15.03 -0.38 -15.66
C PHE A 210 -16.45 0.12 -15.93
N LEU A 211 -17.32 -0.17 -14.98
CA LEU A 211 -18.73 0.21 -14.97
C LEU A 211 -18.98 1.24 -13.87
N PHE A 212 -19.71 2.28 -14.24
CA PHE A 212 -19.99 3.46 -13.43
C PHE A 212 -21.50 3.64 -13.30
N ASP A 213 -21.92 4.10 -12.14
CA ASP A 213 -23.29 4.59 -11.95
C ASP A 213 -23.44 5.93 -12.69
N PRO A 214 -24.32 6.05 -13.70
CA PRO A 214 -24.55 7.32 -14.40
C PRO A 214 -25.06 8.44 -13.49
N ALA A 215 -25.69 8.10 -12.35
CA ALA A 215 -26.15 9.06 -11.36
C ALA A 215 -25.00 9.61 -10.50
N SER A 216 -23.84 8.93 -10.45
CA SER A 216 -22.69 9.38 -9.66
C SER A 216 -21.90 10.44 -10.42
N THR A 217 -21.86 11.65 -9.88
CA THR A 217 -21.12 12.78 -10.47
C THR A 217 -19.63 12.78 -10.12
N GLU A 218 -19.24 12.11 -9.03
CA GLU A 218 -17.86 12.06 -8.55
C GLU A 218 -17.43 10.62 -8.26
N VAL A 219 -16.14 10.35 -8.44
CA VAL A 219 -15.53 9.07 -8.09
C VAL A 219 -15.01 9.15 -6.66
N ARG A 220 -15.63 8.39 -5.75
CA ARG A 220 -15.22 8.32 -4.35
C ARG A 220 -14.03 7.39 -4.19
N VAL A 221 -13.07 7.81 -3.37
CA VAL A 221 -11.93 6.97 -2.97
C VAL A 221 -12.41 6.01 -1.89
N ARG A 222 -12.27 4.71 -2.13
CA ARG A 222 -12.69 3.67 -1.17
C ARG A 222 -11.54 2.77 -0.77
N SER A 223 -11.50 2.44 0.51
CA SER A 223 -10.49 1.53 1.06
C SER A 223 -10.94 0.07 0.98
N ARG A 224 -10.08 -0.80 0.45
CA ARG A 224 -10.27 -2.25 0.39
C ARG A 224 -9.57 -2.99 1.54
N ALA A 225 -9.09 -2.26 2.57
CA ALA A 225 -8.30 -2.83 3.66
C ALA A 225 -9.03 -3.95 4.41
N ALA A 226 -10.33 -3.76 4.64
CA ALA A 226 -11.21 -4.70 5.35
C ALA A 226 -11.66 -5.91 4.50
N LEU A 227 -11.32 -5.97 3.21
CA LEU A 227 -11.72 -7.06 2.33
C LEU A 227 -10.74 -8.24 2.35
N PRO A 228 -11.19 -9.46 2.03
CA PRO A 228 -10.31 -10.62 1.86
C PRO A 228 -9.27 -10.41 0.74
N ALA A 229 -8.16 -11.15 0.80
CA ALA A 229 -7.05 -11.03 -0.14
C ALA A 229 -7.43 -11.17 -1.63
N SER A 230 -8.49 -11.93 -1.96
CA SER A 230 -8.98 -12.09 -3.33
C SER A 230 -9.48 -10.78 -3.97
N PHE A 231 -9.83 -9.80 -3.15
CA PHE A 231 -10.31 -8.48 -3.55
C PHE A 231 -9.20 -7.42 -3.61
N LYS A 232 -8.03 -7.72 -3.03
CA LYS A 232 -6.88 -6.81 -2.94
C LYS A 232 -6.02 -6.90 -4.21
N ARG A 233 -6.62 -6.64 -5.36
CA ARG A 233 -5.95 -6.51 -6.67
C ARG A 233 -6.12 -5.10 -7.20
N LEU A 234 -5.02 -4.39 -7.48
CA LEU A 234 -5.10 -3.01 -7.99
C LEU A 234 -5.74 -2.96 -9.38
N GLU A 235 -5.71 -4.07 -10.12
CA GLU A 235 -6.33 -4.19 -11.43
C GLU A 235 -7.85 -4.02 -11.37
N LEU A 236 -8.46 -4.31 -10.22
CA LEU A 236 -9.89 -4.13 -9.94
C LEU A 236 -10.25 -2.70 -9.56
N VAL A 237 -9.26 -1.79 -9.46
CA VAL A 237 -9.46 -0.38 -9.13
C VAL A 237 -9.46 0.43 -10.41
N ALA A 238 -10.53 1.23 -10.61
CA ALA A 238 -10.66 2.09 -11.77
C ALA A 238 -9.54 3.15 -11.79
N PRO A 239 -8.97 3.48 -12.97
CA PRO A 239 -7.99 4.55 -13.10
C PRO A 239 -8.45 5.87 -12.47
N GLU A 240 -9.74 6.20 -12.58
CA GLU A 240 -10.35 7.40 -12.01
C GLU A 240 -10.38 7.36 -10.46
N GLU A 241 -10.55 6.18 -9.86
CA GLU A 241 -10.48 6.00 -8.40
C GLU A 241 -9.04 6.12 -7.89
N ILE A 242 -8.08 5.61 -8.67
CA ILE A 242 -6.63 5.79 -8.40
C ILE A 242 -6.26 7.27 -8.52
N ALA A 243 -6.76 7.98 -9.54
CA ALA A 243 -6.49 9.41 -9.75
C ALA A 243 -7.05 10.25 -8.59
N ALA A 244 -8.28 9.98 -8.16
CA ALA A 244 -8.89 10.65 -7.01
C ALA A 244 -8.08 10.41 -5.72
N ALA A 245 -7.57 9.19 -5.52
CA ALA A 245 -6.70 8.87 -4.40
C ALA A 245 -5.35 9.61 -4.47
N LEU A 246 -4.73 9.68 -5.66
CA LEU A 246 -3.48 10.43 -5.89
C LEU A 246 -3.66 11.92 -5.58
N VAL A 247 -4.72 12.55 -6.12
CA VAL A 247 -5.01 13.97 -5.87
C VAL A 247 -5.18 14.22 -4.36
N ARG A 248 -5.91 13.35 -3.65
CA ARG A 248 -6.09 13.47 -2.20
C ARG A 248 -4.78 13.38 -1.42
N VAL A 249 -3.89 12.44 -1.79
CA VAL A 249 -2.57 12.27 -1.17
C VAL A 249 -1.67 13.48 -1.45
N VAL A 250 -1.63 13.96 -2.69
CA VAL A 250 -0.79 15.10 -3.07
C VAL A 250 -1.28 16.39 -2.38
N THR A 251 -2.60 16.61 -2.32
CA THR A 251 -3.21 17.77 -1.64
C THR A 251 -2.88 17.79 -0.15
N SER A 252 -2.84 16.62 0.50
CA SER A 252 -2.55 16.51 1.94
C SER A 252 -1.06 16.63 2.29
N SER A 253 -0.14 16.40 1.33
CA SER A 253 1.30 16.29 1.60
C SER A 253 2.12 17.56 1.29
N PHE A 254 1.51 18.63 0.75
CA PHE A 254 2.19 19.92 0.42
C PHE A 254 3.48 19.81 -0.44
N GLY A 255 3.60 18.76 -1.25
CA GLY A 255 4.78 18.47 -2.07
C GLY A 255 5.34 17.09 -1.76
N ILE A 256 5.14 16.13 -2.68
CA ILE A 256 5.51 14.73 -2.44
C ILE A 256 6.22 14.12 -3.64
N GLU A 257 7.23 13.28 -3.40
CA GLU A 257 7.90 12.56 -4.48
C GLU A 257 6.95 11.50 -5.09
N PRO A 258 7.01 11.23 -6.41
CA PRO A 258 6.11 10.27 -7.06
C PRO A 258 6.10 8.88 -6.41
N ALA A 259 7.26 8.36 -6.01
CA ALA A 259 7.37 7.05 -5.37
C ALA A 259 6.68 6.98 -3.99
N GLU A 260 6.77 8.07 -3.23
CA GLU A 260 6.11 8.20 -1.92
C GLU A 260 4.60 8.37 -2.10
N ALA A 261 4.19 9.18 -3.09
CA ALA A 261 2.78 9.36 -3.45
C ALA A 261 2.13 8.02 -3.82
N PHE A 262 2.81 7.16 -4.57
CA PHE A 262 2.31 5.82 -4.91
C PHE A 262 2.15 4.92 -3.68
N THR A 263 3.08 5.03 -2.72
CA THR A 263 3.01 4.25 -1.48
C THR A 263 1.83 4.69 -0.62
N LEU A 264 1.64 5.99 -0.43
CA LEU A 264 0.50 6.52 0.33
C LEU A 264 -0.83 6.28 -0.39
N THR A 265 -0.85 6.35 -1.72
CA THR A 265 -2.04 6.03 -2.53
C THR A 265 -2.42 4.55 -2.39
N ALA A 266 -1.46 3.63 -2.44
CA ALA A 266 -1.70 2.21 -2.23
C ALA A 266 -2.29 1.95 -0.82
N LYS A 267 -1.72 2.56 0.22
CA LYS A 267 -2.24 2.48 1.59
C LYS A 267 -3.66 3.04 1.70
N THR A 268 -3.92 4.21 1.10
CA THR A 268 -5.25 4.87 1.04
C THR A 268 -6.30 3.94 0.42
N LEU A 269 -5.95 3.19 -0.62
CA LEU A 269 -6.82 2.23 -1.28
C LEU A 269 -6.92 0.88 -0.53
N GLY A 270 -6.20 0.70 0.58
CA GLY A 270 -6.24 -0.49 1.43
C GLY A 270 -5.27 -1.61 1.03
N PHE A 271 -4.18 -1.27 0.35
CA PHE A 271 -3.10 -2.21 0.00
C PHE A 271 -1.91 -2.04 0.95
N ASP A 272 -1.44 -3.17 1.50
CA ASP A 272 -0.36 -3.19 2.49
C ASP A 272 1.02 -2.87 1.88
N ARG A 273 1.20 -3.14 0.58
CA ARG A 273 2.45 -2.95 -0.16
C ARG A 273 2.22 -2.47 -1.58
N THR A 274 3.18 -1.72 -2.11
CA THR A 274 3.21 -1.31 -3.52
C THR A 274 4.15 -2.23 -4.31
N THR A 275 3.62 -2.95 -5.29
CA THR A 275 4.44 -3.76 -6.21
C THR A 275 4.89 -2.94 -7.43
N SER A 276 5.84 -3.44 -8.21
CA SER A 276 6.28 -2.79 -9.45
C SER A 276 5.13 -2.63 -10.47
N GLY A 277 4.24 -3.62 -10.56
CA GLY A 277 3.05 -3.53 -11.41
C GLY A 277 2.06 -2.46 -10.95
N MET A 278 1.89 -2.32 -9.63
CA MET A 278 1.06 -1.26 -9.06
C MET A 278 1.64 0.13 -9.34
N ALA A 279 2.94 0.29 -9.13
CA ALA A 279 3.63 1.55 -9.40
C ALA A 279 3.56 1.94 -10.89
N ALA A 280 3.72 0.98 -11.81
CA ALA A 280 3.59 1.23 -13.24
C ALA A 280 2.17 1.73 -13.61
N ARG A 281 1.12 1.12 -13.03
CA ARG A 281 -0.27 1.55 -13.26
C ARG A 281 -0.53 2.93 -12.67
N MET A 282 -0.06 3.21 -11.45
CA MET A 282 -0.18 4.53 -10.83
C MET A 282 0.60 5.60 -11.59
N GLN A 283 1.75 5.25 -12.18
CA GLN A 283 2.53 6.13 -13.04
C GLN A 283 1.74 6.55 -14.29
N THR A 284 1.08 5.61 -14.98
CA THR A 284 0.22 5.94 -16.13
C THR A 284 -0.95 6.86 -15.74
N VAL A 285 -1.55 6.64 -14.56
CA VAL A 285 -2.61 7.50 -14.04
C VAL A 285 -2.07 8.89 -13.69
N LEU A 286 -0.88 8.98 -13.08
CA LEU A 286 -0.22 10.24 -12.77
C LEU A 286 0.08 11.04 -14.04
N GLU A 287 0.58 10.42 -15.10
CA GLU A 287 0.83 11.08 -16.39
C GLU A 287 -0.44 11.68 -16.98
N THR A 288 -1.57 10.97 -16.85
CA THR A 288 -2.88 11.47 -17.27
C THR A 288 -3.34 12.66 -16.41
N ALA A 289 -3.10 12.61 -15.10
CA ALA A 289 -3.42 13.69 -14.17
C ALA A 289 -2.56 14.95 -14.41
N LEU A 290 -1.27 14.78 -14.70
CA LEU A 290 -0.36 15.86 -15.08
C LEU A 290 -0.82 16.52 -16.40
N ALA A 291 -1.21 15.73 -17.39
CA ALA A 291 -1.73 16.24 -18.66
C ALA A 291 -3.06 16.98 -18.51
N ALA A 292 -3.88 16.59 -17.53
CA ALA A 292 -5.14 17.26 -17.20
C ALA A 292 -4.96 18.46 -16.25
N GLU A 293 -3.73 18.79 -15.85
CA GLU A 293 -3.37 19.85 -14.88
C GLU A 293 -4.04 19.73 -13.51
N THR A 294 -4.54 18.54 -13.15
CA THR A 294 -5.10 18.26 -11.81
C THR A 294 -4.01 18.00 -10.77
N ILE A 295 -2.82 17.61 -11.23
CA ILE A 295 -1.58 17.54 -10.46
C ILE A 295 -0.52 18.28 -11.27
N ARG A 296 0.40 18.95 -10.59
CA ARG A 296 1.54 19.67 -11.14
C ARG A 296 2.84 19.11 -10.57
N SER A 297 3.90 19.16 -11.36
CA SER A 297 5.24 18.77 -10.93
C SER A 297 6.14 20.00 -10.86
N GLU A 298 6.61 20.34 -9.66
CA GLU A 298 7.53 21.46 -9.39
C GLU A 298 8.81 20.89 -8.77
N ASN A 299 9.96 21.06 -9.43
CA ASN A 299 11.26 20.58 -8.95
C ASN A 299 11.32 19.07 -8.63
N GLY A 300 10.50 18.25 -9.30
CA GLY A 300 10.41 16.80 -9.07
C GLY A 300 9.43 16.38 -7.95
N LEU A 301 8.76 17.34 -7.32
CA LEU A 301 7.71 17.12 -6.33
C LEU A 301 6.32 17.33 -6.95
N LEU A 302 5.37 16.49 -6.58
CA LEU A 302 3.97 16.58 -6.99
C LEU A 302 3.20 17.52 -6.07
N ARG A 303 2.37 18.39 -6.67
CA ARG A 303 1.47 19.35 -6.00
C ARG A 303 0.13 19.38 -6.71
N ALA A 304 -0.96 19.60 -5.97
CA ALA A 304 -2.32 19.71 -6.50
C ALA A 304 -2.80 21.15 -6.37
#